data_AF-A0A1Q9H7B9-F1
#
_entry.id   AF-A0A1Q9H7B9-F1
#
_cell.length_a   1.000
_cell.length_b   1.000
_cell.length_c   1.000
_cell.angle_alpha   90.00
_cell.angle_beta   90.00
_cell.angle_gamma   90.00
#
_symmetry.space_group_name_H-M   'P 1'
#
loop_
_entity.id
_entity.type
_entity.pdbx_description
1 polymer ?
#
loop_
_entity_poly.entity_id
_entity_poly.type
_entity_poly.pdbx_seq_one_letter_code
_entity_poly.pdbx_strand_id
1 'polypeptide(L)'
;MKDSDIEFSKWKLEREKGSLRFTARTAFSGVLGVMIGRSIDPLFISETAWGWMQTTDVLMSGFWASIGAIPVSYAMWCWREKKYKRHVARLQQRT
;
A
#
# COMPACT_ATOMS: atom_id res chain seq x y z
N MET A 1 26.11 12.97 -7.24
CA MET A 1 25.58 11.67 -6.77
C MET A 1 24.48 11.24 -7.73
N LYS A 2 24.44 9.97 -8.13
CA LYS A 2 23.46 9.46 -9.10
C LYS A 2 22.11 9.27 -8.40
N ASP A 3 21.00 9.72 -8.97
CA ASP A 3 19.66 9.62 -8.34
C ASP A 3 19.32 8.19 -7.91
N SER A 4 19.80 7.19 -8.63
CA SER A 4 19.65 5.77 -8.29
C SER A 4 20.22 5.40 -6.92
N ASP A 5 21.29 6.07 -6.50
CA ASP A 5 21.99 5.78 -5.24
C ASP A 5 21.24 6.41 -4.06
N ILE A 6 20.55 7.54 -4.31
CA ILE A 6 19.67 8.20 -3.34
C ILE A 6 18.41 7.34 -3.11
N GLU A 7 17.79 6.82 -4.18
CA GLU A 7 16.66 5.88 -4.04
C GLU A 7 17.06 4.60 -3.28
N PHE A 8 18.27 4.11 -3.53
CA PHE A 8 18.79 2.89 -2.91
C PHE A 8 19.08 3.08 -1.42
N SER A 9 19.72 4.19 -1.04
CA SER A 9 19.98 4.52 0.36
C SER A 9 18.69 4.76 1.14
N LYS A 10 17.70 5.41 0.52
CA LYS A 10 16.35 5.56 1.09
C LYS A 10 15.67 4.21 1.30
N TRP A 11 15.74 3.31 0.32
CA TRP A 11 15.18 1.96 0.44
C TRP A 11 15.90 1.11 1.50
N LYS A 12 17.23 1.24 1.64
CA LYS A 12 18.00 0.56 2.69
C LYS A 12 17.50 0.98 4.09
N LEU A 13 17.26 2.27 4.28
CA LEU A 13 16.77 2.86 5.53
C LEU A 13 15.30 2.48 5.80
N GLU A 14 14.47 2.37 4.76
CA GLU A 14 13.11 1.84 4.87
C GLU A 14 13.08 0.34 5.20
N ARG A 15 14.01 -0.46 4.67
CA ARG A 15 14.15 -1.89 5.02
C ARG A 15 14.36 -2.08 6.52
N GLU A 16 15.23 -1.26 7.10
CA GLU A 16 15.58 -1.31 8.53
C GLU A 16 14.38 -1.01 9.44
N LYS A 17 13.43 -0.20 8.96
CA LYS A 17 12.16 0.09 9.66
C LYS A 17 11.16 -1.08 9.62
N GLY A 18 11.44 -2.13 8.85
CA GLY A 18 10.68 -3.37 8.82
C GLY A 18 9.61 -3.46 7.73
N SER A 19 9.44 -4.67 7.19
CA SER A 19 8.49 -5.00 6.12
C SER A 19 7.03 -4.83 6.53
N LEU A 20 6.70 -5.12 7.79
CA LEU A 20 5.35 -4.98 8.34
C LEU A 20 4.89 -3.51 8.33
N ARG A 21 5.77 -2.59 8.72
CA ARG A 21 5.45 -1.16 8.77
C ARG A 21 5.21 -0.56 7.39
N PHE A 22 5.98 -1.01 6.39
CA PHE A 22 5.75 -0.62 4.99
C PHE A 22 4.43 -1.18 4.48
N THR A 23 4.19 -2.47 4.70
CA THR A 23 2.96 -3.15 4.25
C THR A 23 1.73 -2.51 4.88
N ALA A 24 1.76 -2.26 6.19
CA ALA A 24 0.68 -1.58 6.90
C ALA A 24 0.42 -0.18 6.35
N ARG A 25 1.46 0.63 6.10
CA ARG A 25 1.30 2.00 5.61
C ARG A 25 0.75 2.05 4.18
N THR A 26 1.28 1.22 3.29
CA THR A 26 0.83 1.14 1.91
C THR A 26 -0.58 0.58 1.82
N ALA A 27 -0.87 -0.48 2.57
CA ALA A 27 -2.21 -1.06 2.61
C ALA A 27 -3.23 -0.09 3.22
N PHE A 28 -2.88 0.59 4.32
CA PHE A 28 -3.74 1.57 4.97
C PHE A 28 -4.13 2.71 4.03
N SER A 29 -3.17 3.23 3.24
CA SER A 29 -3.47 4.25 2.24
C SER A 29 -4.46 3.75 1.18
N GLY A 30 -4.32 2.51 0.73
CA GLY A 30 -5.24 1.91 -0.24
C GLY A 30 -6.64 1.70 0.34
N VAL A 31 -6.72 1.20 1.58
CA VAL A 31 -7.99 0.98 2.28
C VAL A 31 -8.72 2.29 2.56
N LEU A 32 -8.01 3.33 3.01
CA LEU A 32 -8.60 4.66 3.21
C LEU A 32 -9.15 5.25 1.90
N GLY A 33 -8.42 5.11 0.79
CA GLY A 33 -8.88 5.60 -0.51
C GLY A 33 -10.20 4.96 -0.94
N VAL A 34 -10.34 3.65 -0.74
CA VAL A 34 -11.59 2.93 -1.05
C VAL A 34 -12.74 3.37 -0.14
N MET A 35 -12.49 3.48 1.18
CA MET A 35 -13.52 3.92 2.12
C MET A 35 -14.00 5.35 1.84
N ILE A 36 -13.09 6.27 1.51
CA ILE A 36 -13.46 7.65 1.15
C ILE A 36 -14.29 7.65 -0.14
N GLY A 37 -13.88 6.93 -1.19
CA GLY A 37 -14.61 6.85 -2.44
C GLY A 37 -16.06 6.37 -2.25
N ARG A 38 -16.25 5.29 -1.48
CA ARG A 38 -17.58 4.73 -1.18
C ARG A 38 -18.42 5.56 -0.22
N SER A 39 -17.80 6.47 0.54
CA SER A 39 -18.51 7.40 1.41
C SER A 39 -19.07 8.60 0.66
N ILE A 40 -18.60 8.89 -0.57
CA ILE A 40 -19.07 10.01 -1.39
C ILE A 40 -20.25 9.60 -2.29
N ASP A 41 -20.32 8.33 -2.72
CA ASP A 41 -21.44 7.78 -3.50
C ASP A 41 -22.86 8.10 -2.94
N PRO A 42 -23.12 8.02 -1.63
CA PRO A 42 -24.44 8.28 -1.07
C PRO A 42 -24.82 9.77 -0.95
N LEU A 43 -23.90 10.73 -1.17
CA LEU A 43 -24.26 12.16 -1.19
C LEU A 43 -25.21 12.52 -2.35
N PHE A 44 -25.38 11.62 -3.33
CA PHE A 44 -26.22 11.82 -4.50
C PHE A 44 -27.52 10.99 -4.49
N ILE A 45 -27.79 10.17 -3.45
CA ILE A 45 -28.95 9.26 -3.39
C ILE A 45 -29.72 9.48 -2.07
N SER A 46 -31.04 9.67 -2.19
CA SER A 46 -31.98 10.26 -1.22
C SER A 46 -32.07 9.66 0.22
N GLU A 47 -32.54 10.50 1.15
CA GLU A 47 -32.26 10.53 2.60
C GLU A 47 -32.80 9.44 3.55
N THR A 48 -33.72 8.53 3.23
CA THR A 48 -34.62 8.04 4.32
C THR A 48 -34.60 6.55 4.70
N ALA A 49 -33.69 5.70 4.18
CA ALA A 49 -33.70 4.27 4.55
C ALA A 49 -32.34 3.61 4.87
N TRP A 50 -31.21 4.31 4.75
CA TRP A 50 -29.95 3.63 4.41
C TRP A 50 -28.82 3.67 5.44
N GLY A 51 -28.98 4.25 6.63
CA GLY A 51 -27.87 4.40 7.59
C GLY A 51 -27.14 3.09 7.93
N TRP A 52 -27.88 1.99 8.16
CA TRP A 52 -27.27 0.68 8.47
C TRP A 52 -26.73 -0.05 7.23
N MET A 53 -27.46 0.03 6.11
CA MET A 53 -27.10 -0.63 4.84
C MET A 53 -25.85 0.02 4.21
N GLN A 54 -25.73 1.34 4.33
CA GLN A 54 -24.55 2.11 3.93
C GLN A 54 -23.35 1.82 4.84
N THR A 55 -23.57 1.75 6.17
CA THR A 55 -22.48 1.42 7.11
C THR A 55 -21.93 0.01 6.85
N THR A 56 -22.81 -0.96 6.54
CA THR A 56 -22.39 -2.32 6.19
C THR A 56 -21.67 -2.39 4.85
N ASP A 57 -22.09 -1.64 3.84
CA ASP A 57 -21.43 -1.61 2.53
C ASP A 57 -20.04 -0.93 2.59
N VAL A 58 -19.91 0.15 3.38
CA VAL A 58 -18.61 0.80 3.64
C VAL A 58 -17.68 -0.13 4.43
N LEU A 59 -18.18 -0.84 5.44
CA LEU A 59 -17.40 -1.84 6.19
C LEU A 59 -16.95 -3.00 5.31
N MET A 60 -17.86 -3.56 4.50
CA MET A 60 -17.56 -4.67 3.59
C MET A 60 -16.56 -4.26 2.52
N SER A 61 -16.76 -3.10 1.88
CA SER A 61 -15.81 -2.59 0.89
C SER A 61 -14.43 -2.33 1.48
N GLY A 62 -14.33 -1.80 2.69
CA GLY A 62 -13.07 -1.66 3.42
C GLY A 62 -12.40 -3.00 3.78
N PHE A 63 -13.19 -4.01 4.15
CA PHE A 63 -12.70 -5.36 4.42
C PHE A 63 -12.13 -6.01 3.15
N TRP A 64 -12.87 -5.98 2.03
CA TRP A 64 -12.39 -6.47 0.74
C TRP A 64 -11.17 -5.70 0.23
N ALA A 65 -11.15 -4.38 0.42
CA ALA A 65 -9.98 -3.56 0.11
C ALA A 65 -8.75 -3.97 0.93
N SER A 66 -8.93 -4.33 2.20
CA SER A 66 -7.84 -4.80 3.06
C SER A 66 -7.28 -6.14 2.59
N ILE A 67 -8.17 -7.08 2.20
CA ILE A 67 -7.79 -8.39 1.65
C ILE A 67 -6.96 -8.23 0.37
N GLY A 68 -7.25 -7.24 -0.49
CA GLY A 68 -6.46 -6.98 -1.69
C GLY A 68 -5.18 -6.16 -1.41
N ALA A 69 -5.28 -5.13 -0.57
CA ALA A 69 -4.20 -4.17 -0.38
C ALA A 69 -3.02 -4.74 0.41
N ILE A 70 -3.25 -5.65 1.37
CA ILE A 70 -2.19 -6.26 2.18
C ILE A 70 -1.27 -7.16 1.32
N PRO A 71 -1.78 -8.15 0.55
CA PRO A 71 -0.95 -8.97 -0.33
C PRO A 71 -0.25 -8.16 -1.42
N VAL A 72 -0.94 -7.18 -2.02
CA VAL A 72 -0.34 -6.31 -3.04
C VAL A 72 0.80 -5.48 -2.46
N SER A 73 0.62 -4.92 -1.27
CA SER A 73 1.67 -4.16 -0.58
C SER A 73 2.89 -5.02 -0.25
N TYR A 74 2.64 -6.27 0.17
CA TYR A 74 3.70 -7.24 0.42
C TYR A 74 4.43 -7.65 -0.88
N ALA A 75 3.70 -7.87 -1.97
CA ALA A 75 4.29 -8.17 -3.27
C ALA A 75 5.17 -7.00 -3.78
N MET A 76 4.74 -5.76 -3.58
CA MET A 76 5.56 -4.57 -3.89
C MET A 76 6.85 -4.55 -3.06
N TRP A 77 6.78 -4.90 -1.79
CA TRP A 77 7.97 -5.02 -0.93
C TRP A 77 8.94 -6.07 -1.46
N CYS A 78 8.47 -7.30 -1.73
CA CYS A 78 9.30 -8.38 -2.28
C CYS A 78 9.94 -7.99 -3.62
N TRP A 79 9.20 -7.30 -4.48
CA TRP A 79 9.73 -6.83 -5.76
C TRP A 79 10.86 -5.82 -5.58
N ARG A 80 10.69 -4.82 -4.71
CA ARG A 80 11.73 -3.84 -4.39
C ARG A 80 12.95 -4.48 -3.72
N GLU A 81 12.74 -5.48 -2.86
CA GLU A 81 13.83 -6.24 -2.24
C GLU A 81 14.63 -7.03 -3.29
N LYS A 82 13.95 -7.68 -4.25
CA LYS A 82 14.59 -8.39 -5.36
C LYS A 82 15.37 -7.43 -6.27
N LYS A 83 14.83 -6.23 -6.54
CA LYS A 83 15.54 -5.17 -7.30
C LYS A 83 16.81 -4.74 -6.58
N TYR A 84 16.75 -4.54 -5.26
CA TYR A 84 17.92 -4.20 -4.45
C TYR A 84 19.00 -5.28 -4.49
N LYS A 85 18.64 -6.56 -4.29
CA LYS A 85 19.61 -7.67 -4.31
C LYS A 85 20.36 -7.74 -5.65
N ARG A 86 19.63 -7.55 -6.77
CA ARG A 86 20.25 -7.48 -8.11
C ARG A 86 21.16 -6.26 -8.31
N HIS A 87 20.88 -5.14 -7.65
CA HIS A 87 21.76 -3.96 -7.71
C HIS A 87 23.05 -4.19 -6.93
N VAL A 88 22.97 -4.77 -5.72
CA VAL A 88 24.16 -5.12 -4.93
C VAL A 88 25.04 -6.12 -5.67
N ALA A 89 24.47 -7.19 -6.23
CA ALA A 89 25.23 -8.18 -6.99
C ALA A 89 25.96 -7.57 -8.20
N ARG A 90 25.32 -6.65 -8.93
CA ARG A 90 25.95 -5.93 -10.05
C ARG A 90 27.06 -4.98 -9.61
N LEU A 91 26.97 -4.41 -8.41
CA LEU A 91 28.04 -3.59 -7.84
C LEU A 91 29.23 -4.46 -7.43
N GLN A 92 28.97 -5.60 -6.76
CA GLN A 92 30.02 -6.55 -6.38
C GLN A 92 30.77 -7.14 -7.59
N GLN A 93 30.10 -7.35 -8.73
CA GLN A 93 30.76 -7.81 -9.96
C GLN A 93 31.61 -6.73 -10.65
N ARG A 94 31.43 -5.45 -10.31
CA ARG A 94 32.18 -4.32 -10.91
C ARG A 94 33.40 -3.89 -10.08
N THR A 95 33.47 -4.30 -8.83
CA THR A 95 34.63 -4.18 -7.93
C THR A 95 35.47 -5.43 -7.99
#